data_AF-Q51909-F1
#
_entry.id   AF-Q51909-F1
#
_cell.length_a   1.000
_cell.length_b   1.000
_cell.length_c   1.000
_cell.angle_alpha   90.00
_cell.angle_beta   90.00
_cell.angle_gamma   90.00
#
_symmetry.space_group_name_H-M   'P 1'
#
loop_
_entity.id
_entity.type
_entity.pdbx_description
1 polymer ?
#
loop_
_entity_poly.entity_id
_entity_poly.type
_entity_poly.pdbx_seq_one_letter_code
_entity_poly.pdbx_strand_id
1 'polypeptide(L)' 'IPLLEAPPLARALYRHSEIGQAIPATLYAAVAEVLAWVYQLRRWKTEGGLKPKQPMNLPVPPALDFAGEDNRHG' A
#
# COMPACT_ATOMS: atom_id res chain seq x y z
N ILE A 1 13.27 8.57 4.88
CA ILE A 1 12.33 7.79 4.04
C ILE A 1 10.91 8.10 4.51
N PRO A 2 9.93 8.36 3.63
CA PRO A 2 8.55 8.62 4.06
C PRO A 2 7.89 7.38 4.65
N LEU A 3 7.09 7.56 5.70
CA LEU A 3 6.27 6.52 6.32
C LEU A 3 4.81 6.77 5.95
N LEU A 4 4.13 5.72 5.47
CA LEU A 4 2.71 5.70 5.17
C LEU A 4 2.08 4.56 5.96
N GLU A 5 1.03 4.88 6.73
CA GLU A 5 0.26 3.87 7.44
C GLU A 5 -0.85 3.35 6.53
N ALA A 6 -0.76 2.09 6.14
CA ALA A 6 -1.76 1.40 5.33
C ALA A 6 -1.89 -0.05 5.81
N PRO A 7 -2.64 -0.30 6.90
CA PRO A 7 -2.67 -1.63 7.54
C PRO A 7 -3.09 -2.78 6.60
N PRO A 8 -4.10 -2.64 5.72
CA PRO A 8 -4.46 -3.67 4.74
C PRO A 8 -3.31 -4.07 3.81
N LEU A 9 -2.64 -3.08 3.21
CA LEU A 9 -1.56 -3.30 2.26
C LEU A 9 -0.34 -3.89 2.97
N ALA A 10 -0.01 -3.38 4.16
CA ALA A 10 1.11 -3.88 4.96
C ALA A 10 0.93 -5.38 5.28
N ARG A 11 -0.27 -5.81 5.71
CA ARG A 11 -0.57 -7.23 5.95
C ARG A 11 -0.50 -8.06 4.68
N ALA A 12 -1.08 -7.59 3.58
CA ALA A 12 -1.08 -8.32 2.32
C ALA A 12 0.36 -8.53 1.79
N LEU A 13 1.21 -7.50 1.83
CA LEU A 13 2.61 -7.61 1.45
C LEU A 13 3.37 -8.57 2.35
N TYR A 14 3.21 -8.45 3.67
CA TYR A 14 3.90 -9.31 4.64
C TYR A 14 3.55 -10.79 4.46
N ARG A 15 2.29 -11.12 4.14
CA ARG A 15 1.84 -12.51 3.98
C ARG A 15 2.15 -13.10 2.61
N HIS A 16 2.13 -12.28 1.55
CA HIS A 16 2.18 -12.77 0.17
C HIS A 16 3.48 -12.41 -0.56
N SER A 17 4.43 -11.74 0.11
CA SER A 17 5.73 -11.41 -0.46
C SER A 17 6.84 -11.78 0.54
N GLU A 18 7.74 -12.66 0.12
CA GLU A 18 8.97 -12.92 0.85
C GLU A 18 10.06 -11.90 0.45
N ILE A 19 11.10 -11.79 1.28
CA ILE A 19 12.23 -10.91 0.98
C ILE A 19 12.92 -11.39 -0.30
N GLY A 20 13.16 -10.45 -1.22
CA GLY A 20 13.78 -10.74 -2.52
C GLY A 20 12.78 -11.21 -3.59
N GLN A 21 11.54 -11.50 -3.23
CA GLN A 21 10.48 -11.82 -4.19
C GLN A 21 9.84 -10.56 -4.77
N ALA A 22 9.31 -10.70 -5.98
CA ALA A 22 8.49 -9.67 -6.58
C ALA A 22 7.14 -9.55 -5.86
N ILE A 23 6.57 -8.36 -5.89
CA ILE A 23 5.23 -8.11 -5.36
C ILE A 23 4.20 -8.92 -6.20
N PRO A 24 3.17 -9.52 -5.58
CA PRO A 24 2.07 -10.13 -6.31
C PRO A 24 1.37 -9.13 -7.25
N ALA A 25 1.04 -9.56 -8.48
CA ALA A 25 0.37 -8.72 -9.47
C ALA A 25 -0.94 -8.09 -8.96
N THR A 26 -1.64 -8.79 -8.08
CA THR A 26 -2.88 -8.35 -7.42
C THR A 26 -2.68 -7.12 -6.52
N LEU A 27 -1.45 -6.83 -6.08
CA LEU A 27 -1.11 -5.68 -5.25
C LEU A 27 -0.47 -4.53 -6.04
N TYR A 28 -0.28 -4.67 -7.35
CA TYR A 28 0.39 -3.66 -8.17
C TYR A 28 -0.31 -2.31 -8.13
N ALA A 29 -1.63 -2.29 -8.23
CA ALA A 29 -2.39 -1.04 -8.16
C ALA A 29 -2.18 -0.34 -6.80
N ALA A 30 -2.30 -1.07 -5.69
CA ALA A 30 -2.11 -0.52 -4.35
C ALA A 30 -0.68 0.00 -4.14
N VAL A 31 0.34 -0.73 -4.60
CA VAL A 31 1.73 -0.28 -4.48
C VAL A 31 2.03 0.91 -5.40
N ALA A 32 1.47 0.94 -6.62
CA ALA A 32 1.64 2.04 -7.55
C ALA A 32 1.13 3.37 -6.97
N GLU A 33 -0.01 3.35 -6.26
CA GLU A 33 -0.54 4.51 -5.53
C GLU A 33 0.43 5.01 -4.44
N VAL A 34 1.03 4.10 -3.68
CA VAL A 34 2.06 4.46 -2.68
C VAL A 34 3.26 5.10 -3.35
N LEU A 35 3.76 4.50 -4.44
CA LEU A 35 4.89 5.03 -5.20
C LEU A 35 4.58 6.42 -5.76
N ALA A 36 3.41 6.61 -6.37
CA ALA A 36 2.95 7.90 -6.89
C ALA A 36 2.96 8.97 -5.79
N TRP A 37 2.44 8.66 -4.60
CA TRP A 37 2.50 9.57 -3.46
C TRP A 37 3.94 9.87 -3.02
N VAL A 38 4.81 8.86 -2.95
CA VAL A 38 6.23 9.05 -2.61
C VAL A 38 6.91 9.97 -3.62
N TYR A 39 6.65 9.81 -4.90
CA TYR A 39 7.22 10.67 -5.95
C TYR A 39 6.71 12.10 -5.84
N GLN A 40 5.41 12.30 -5.64
CA GLN A 40 4.84 13.63 -5.41
C GLN A 40 5.43 14.28 -4.15
N LEU A 41 5.65 13.49 -3.09
CA LEU A 41 6.20 14.00 -1.83
C LEU A 41 7.65 14.44 -1.99
N ARG A 42 8.45 13.67 -2.75
CA ARG A 42 9.82 14.04 -3.11
C ARG A 42 9.83 15.32 -3.93
N ARG A 43 8.97 15.42 -4.94
CA ARG A 43 8.83 16.60 -5.79
C ARG A 43 8.46 17.85 -4.99
N TRP A 44 7.47 17.73 -4.11
CA TRP A 44 7.08 18.84 -3.22
C TRP A 44 8.23 19.29 -2.31
N LYS A 45 9.05 18.36 -1.81
CA LYS A 45 10.23 18.72 -0.98
C LYS A 45 11.32 19.47 -1.75
N THR A 46 11.46 19.21 -3.05
CA THR A 46 12.52 19.82 -3.88
C THR A 46 12.07 21.09 -4.59
N GLU A 47 10.85 21.11 -5.11
CA GLU A 47 10.31 22.20 -5.96
C GLU A 47 9.30 23.10 -5.22
N GLY A 48 8.84 22.70 -4.02
CA GLY A 48 7.79 23.40 -3.30
C GLY A 48 6.39 23.15 -3.88
N GLY A 49 5.46 24.06 -3.62
CA GLY A 49 4.07 23.97 -4.08
C GLY A 49 3.12 23.23 -3.11
N LEU A 50 2.05 22.65 -3.66
CA LEU A 50 1.02 21.96 -2.88
C LEU A 50 1.55 20.63 -2.33
N LYS A 51 1.47 20.46 -1.00
CA LYS A 51 1.84 19.22 -0.34
C LYS A 51 0.87 18.11 -0.77
N PRO A 52 1.37 16.96 -1.26
CA PRO A 52 0.49 15.87 -1.67
C PRO A 52 -0.25 15.28 -0.48
N LYS A 53 -1.53 14.96 -0.69
CA LYS A 53 -2.36 14.29 0.31
C LYS A 53 -1.95 12.82 0.41
N GLN A 54 -1.89 12.30 1.63
CA GLN A 54 -1.66 10.87 1.84
C GLN A 54 -2.83 10.05 1.27
N PRO A 55 -2.56 8.95 0.56
CA PRO A 55 -3.61 8.06 0.09
C PRO A 55 -4.25 7.36 1.29
N MET A 56 -5.57 7.46 1.43
CA MET A 56 -6.32 6.88 2.55
C MET A 56 -7.01 5.56 2.17
N ASN A 57 -7.41 5.41 0.90
CA ASN A 57 -8.10 4.23 0.37
C ASN A 57 -7.26 3.57 -0.71
N LEU A 58 -6.32 2.72 -0.31
CA LEU A 58 -5.55 1.92 -1.27
C LEU A 58 -6.41 0.76 -1.78
N PRO A 59 -6.40 0.47 -3.10
CA PRO A 59 -7.18 -0.61 -3.70
C PRO A 59 -6.56 -1.97 -3.38
N VAL A 60 -6.66 -2.42 -2.13
CA VAL A 60 -6.24 -3.75 -1.70
C VAL A 60 -7.42 -4.70 -1.87
N PRO A 61 -7.31 -5.77 -2.68
CA PRO A 61 -8.37 -6.76 -2.81
C PRO A 61 -8.72 -7.39 -1.45
N PRO A 62 -10.02 -7.50 -1.08
CA PRO A 62 -10.44 -8.12 0.19
C PRO A 62 -9.92 -9.55 0.37
N ALA A 63 -9.76 -10.29 -0.74
CA ALA A 63 -9.20 -11.64 -0.76
C ALA A 63 -7.70 -11.73 -0.37
N LEU A 64 -7.01 -10.61 -0.14
CA LEU A 64 -5.64 -10.59 0.37
C LEU A 64 -5.59 -9.97 1.78
N ASP A 65 -6.59 -9.16 2.11
CA ASP A 65 -6.79 -8.59 3.44
C ASP A 65 -7.88 -9.34 4.21
N PHE A 66 -7.62 -10.60 4.55
CA PHE A 66 -8.50 -11.47 5.33
C PHE A 66 -8.73 -11.05 6.81
N ALA A 67 -8.57 -9.78 7.17
CA ALA A 67 -8.92 -9.30 8.51
C ALA A 67 -10.43 -9.44 8.84
N GLY A 68 -11.25 -9.96 7.91
CA GLY A 68 -12.66 -10.32 8.11
C GLY A 68 -13.02 -11.80 7.88
N GLU A 69 -12.05 -12.72 7.70
CA GLU A 69 -12.34 -14.15 7.46
C GLU A 69 -12.16 -15.07 8.67
N ASP A 70 -12.04 -14.53 9.88
CA ASP A 70 -11.97 -15.34 11.11
C ASP A 70 -13.35 -15.50 11.81
N ASN A 71 -14.40 -15.84 11.05
CA ASN A 71 -15.69 -16.23 11.68
C ASN A 71 -16.65 -17.06 10.79
N ARG A 72 -16.17 -17.91 9.87
CA ARG A 72 -17.05 -18.77 9.05
C ARG A 72 -16.60 -20.22 8.88
N HIS A 73 -15.93 -20.77 9.89
CA HIS A 73 -15.84 -22.22 10.03
C HIS A 73 -16.30 -22.60 11.45
N GLY A 74 -17.61 -22.85 11.56
CA GLY A 74 -18.20 -23.62 12.66
C GLY A 74 -18.06 -25.12 12.42
#